data_AF-A0A7W1YEC7-F1
#
_entry.id   AF-A0A7W1YEC7-F1
#
_cell.length_a   1.000
_cell.length_b   1.000
_cell.length_c   1.000
_cell.angle_alpha   90.00
_cell.angle_beta   90.00
_cell.angle_gamma   90.00
#
_symmetry.space_group_name_H-M   'P 1'
#
loop_
_entity.id
_entity.type
_entity.pdbx_description
1 polymer ?
#
loop_
_entity_poly.entity_id
_entity_poly.type
_entity_poly.pdbx_seq_one_letter_code
_entity_poly.pdbx_strand_id
1 'polypeptide(L)'
;MEIAAQNRWVRQGQKIGVAVVGGARVEFLSPVEGVVMAINQDVVADPSLATRDPYEQGWLAVVKAPDLAINRKNLVQGTMTAPWMQNNIARLSTLLAQAEPGLAQDGGLPVGGVLTQVTPALRDRLVKEFFLG
;
A
#
# COMPACT_ATOMS: atom_id res chain seq x y z
N MET A 1 -6.77 -0.96 -11.90
CA MET A 1 -5.43 -0.75 -11.27
C MET A 1 -4.39 -0.90 -12.37
N GLU A 2 -3.23 -0.25 -12.28
CA GLU A 2 -2.14 -0.40 -13.26
C GLU A 2 -0.88 -0.90 -12.56
N ILE A 3 -0.15 -1.82 -13.19
CA ILE A 3 1.14 -2.36 -12.71
C ILE A 3 2.18 -2.28 -13.83
N ALA A 4 3.43 -2.08 -13.47
CA ALA A 4 4.58 -2.11 -14.35
C ALA A 4 4.62 -3.39 -15.18
N ALA A 5 4.89 -3.25 -16.48
CA ALA A 5 4.94 -4.38 -17.41
C ALA A 5 5.96 -5.46 -17.02
N GLN A 6 5.68 -6.70 -17.42
CA GLN A 6 6.59 -7.83 -17.30
C GLN A 6 7.89 -7.54 -18.07
N ASN A 7 9.00 -8.13 -17.63
CA ASN A 7 10.37 -7.93 -18.14
C ASN A 7 10.93 -6.52 -17.96
N ARG A 8 10.26 -5.64 -17.21
CA ARG A 8 10.77 -4.33 -16.83
C ARG A 8 11.69 -4.43 -15.61
N TRP A 9 12.83 -3.73 -15.66
CA TRP A 9 13.65 -3.50 -14.47
C TRP A 9 13.06 -2.38 -13.61
N VAL A 10 13.00 -2.59 -12.29
CA VAL A 10 12.58 -1.61 -11.28
C VAL A 10 13.65 -1.45 -10.21
N ARG A 11 13.81 -0.24 -9.68
CA ARG A 11 14.66 0.04 -8.52
C ARG A 11 13.86 -0.04 -7.22
N GLN A 12 14.53 -0.31 -6.10
CA GLN A 12 13.93 -0.17 -4.78
C GLN A 12 13.43 1.28 -4.59
N GLY A 13 12.20 1.45 -4.11
CA GLY A 13 11.54 2.75 -4.00
C GLY A 13 10.99 3.31 -5.31
N GLN A 14 11.21 2.66 -6.46
CA GLN A 14 10.60 3.08 -7.72
C GLN A 14 9.15 2.61 -7.80
N LYS A 15 8.27 3.46 -8.36
CA LYS A 15 6.89 3.08 -8.66
C LYS A 15 6.80 1.80 -9.49
N ILE A 16 6.10 0.82 -8.94
CA ILE A 16 5.76 -0.45 -9.59
C ILE A 16 4.28 -0.54 -9.98
N GLY A 17 3.40 0.26 -9.37
CA GLY A 17 1.98 0.26 -9.72
C GLY A 17 1.23 1.47 -9.20
N VAL A 18 -0.04 1.57 -9.58
CA VAL A 18 -0.96 2.61 -9.13
C VAL A 18 -2.39 2.09 -9.05
N ALA A 19 -3.08 2.44 -7.97
CA ALA A 19 -4.51 2.29 -7.82
C ALA A 19 -5.19 3.67 -7.75
N VAL A 20 -6.47 3.72 -8.14
CA VAL A 20 -7.34 4.87 -7.91
C VAL A 20 -8.44 4.43 -6.96
N VAL A 21 -8.51 5.05 -5.78
CA VAL A 21 -9.46 4.70 -4.72
C VAL A 21 -10.15 5.97 -4.24
N GLY A 22 -11.48 6.00 -4.31
CA GLY A 22 -12.26 7.18 -3.95
C GLY A 22 -11.92 8.42 -4.80
N GLY A 23 -11.24 8.27 -5.94
CA GLY A 23 -10.74 9.38 -6.75
C GLY A 23 -9.32 9.86 -6.40
N ALA A 24 -8.69 9.33 -5.34
CA ALA A 24 -7.26 9.57 -5.08
C ALA A 24 -6.39 8.53 -5.78
N ARG A 25 -5.24 8.99 -6.27
CA ARG A 25 -4.21 8.16 -6.89
C ARG A 25 -3.23 7.66 -5.81
N VAL A 26 -3.16 6.35 -5.60
CA VAL A 26 -2.25 5.70 -4.64
C VAL A 26 -1.14 4.99 -5.42
N GLU A 27 0.11 5.38 -5.18
CA GLU A 27 1.25 4.76 -5.84
C GLU A 27 1.84 3.63 -4.98
N PHE A 28 2.16 2.52 -5.62
CA PHE A 28 2.87 1.41 -4.98
C PHE A 28 4.33 1.44 -5.43
N LEU A 29 5.25 1.36 -4.47
CA LEU A 29 6.68 1.34 -4.70
C LEU A 29 7.21 -0.08 -4.64
N SER A 30 8.22 -0.39 -5.45
CA SER A 30 8.91 -1.67 -5.39
C SER A 30 9.73 -1.75 -4.08
N PRO A 31 9.51 -2.77 -3.23
CA PRO A 31 10.31 -2.94 -2.01
C PRO A 31 11.73 -3.42 -2.30
N VAL A 32 12.02 -3.89 -3.52
CA VAL A 32 13.32 -4.41 -3.95
C VAL A 32 13.63 -3.93 -5.37
N GLU A 33 14.89 -3.94 -5.77
CA GLU A 33 15.28 -3.81 -7.18
C GLU A 33 15.39 -5.16 -7.89
N GLY A 34 15.06 -5.19 -9.17
CA GLY A 34 15.12 -6.39 -9.99
C GLY A 34 14.22 -6.35 -11.23
N VAL A 35 13.98 -7.51 -11.82
CA VAL A 35 13.13 -7.67 -13.02
C VAL A 35 11.73 -8.13 -12.62
N VAL A 36 10.70 -7.46 -13.12
CA VAL A 36 9.30 -7.90 -12.98
C VAL A 36 9.09 -9.16 -13.80
N MET A 37 8.90 -10.30 -13.13
CA MET A 37 8.76 -11.60 -13.77
C MET A 37 7.31 -11.98 -14.05
N ALA A 38 6.37 -11.48 -13.24
CA ALA A 38 4.95 -11.74 -13.40
C ALA A 38 4.12 -10.61 -12.78
N ILE A 39 2.91 -10.43 -13.29
CA ILE A 39 1.89 -9.51 -12.79
C ILE A 39 0.62 -10.34 -12.60
N ASN A 40 -0.10 -10.11 -11.51
CA ASN A 40 -1.38 -10.73 -11.30
C ASN A 40 -2.46 -10.02 -12.13
N GLN A 41 -2.88 -10.65 -13.23
CA GLN A 41 -3.92 -10.12 -14.10
C GLN A 41 -5.29 -10.08 -13.43
N ASP A 42 -5.54 -10.97 -12.45
CA ASP A 42 -6.81 -11.01 -11.73
C ASP A 42 -7.00 -9.74 -10.89
N VAL A 43 -5.93 -9.22 -10.27
CA VAL A 43 -6.01 -7.95 -9.53
C VAL A 43 -6.10 -6.74 -10.46
N VAL A 44 -5.50 -6.82 -11.66
CA VAL A 44 -5.66 -5.76 -12.67
C VAL A 44 -7.13 -5.66 -13.09
N ALA A 45 -7.80 -6.80 -13.29
CA ALA A 45 -9.20 -6.90 -13.63
C ALA A 45 -10.15 -6.59 -12.46
N ASP A 46 -9.86 -7.13 -11.27
CA ASP A 46 -10.56 -6.89 -10.00
C ASP A 46 -9.59 -6.41 -8.90
N PRO A 47 -9.39 -5.09 -8.76
CA PRO A 47 -8.52 -4.53 -7.73
C PRO A 47 -8.96 -4.82 -6.30
N SER A 48 -10.20 -5.25 -6.06
CA SER A 48 -10.68 -5.55 -4.71
C SER A 48 -10.03 -6.81 -4.13
N LEU A 49 -9.46 -7.69 -4.97
CA LEU A 49 -8.66 -8.83 -4.52
C LEU A 49 -7.46 -8.42 -3.67
N ALA A 50 -6.76 -7.34 -4.03
CA ALA A 50 -5.64 -6.80 -3.25
C ALA A 50 -6.03 -6.33 -1.84
N THR A 51 -7.32 -6.07 -1.60
CA THR A 51 -7.83 -5.67 -0.28
C THR A 51 -8.43 -6.86 0.47
N ARG A 52 -9.17 -7.75 -0.22
CA ARG A 52 -9.85 -8.89 0.40
C ARG A 52 -8.89 -10.01 0.78
N ASP A 53 -7.87 -10.24 -0.04
CA ASP A 53 -6.95 -11.37 0.11
C ASP A 53 -5.52 -10.97 -0.33
N PRO A 54 -4.86 -10.04 0.39
CA PRO A 54 -3.63 -9.38 -0.07
C PRO A 54 -2.43 -10.31 -0.25
N TYR A 55 -2.43 -11.47 0.43
CA TYR A 55 -1.29 -12.38 0.48
C TYR A 55 -1.49 -13.68 -0.31
N GLU A 56 -2.74 -14.07 -0.63
CA GLU A 56 -3.00 -15.21 -1.51
C GLU A 56 -3.43 -14.74 -2.90
N GLN A 57 -4.73 -14.53 -3.16
CA GLN A 57 -5.21 -14.21 -4.51
C GLN A 57 -4.91 -12.76 -4.96
N GLY A 58 -4.61 -11.88 -4.02
CA GLY A 58 -4.42 -10.44 -4.21
C GLY A 58 -2.97 -9.99 -4.39
N TRP A 59 -2.01 -10.91 -4.59
CA TRP A 59 -0.61 -10.54 -4.86
C TRP A 59 -0.52 -9.65 -6.12
N LEU A 60 0.41 -8.69 -6.16
CA LEU A 60 0.47 -7.70 -7.25
C LEU A 60 1.46 -8.10 -8.36
N ALA A 61 2.71 -8.38 -7.98
CA ALA A 61 3.79 -8.67 -8.90
C ALA A 61 4.84 -9.59 -8.26
N VAL A 62 5.53 -10.37 -9.09
CA VAL A 62 6.72 -11.14 -8.70
C VAL A 62 7.95 -10.45 -9.28
N VAL A 63 8.92 -10.10 -8.43
CA VAL A 63 10.17 -9.44 -8.84
C VAL A 63 11.34 -10.38 -8.55
N LYS A 64 12.14 -10.67 -9.58
CA LYS A 64 13.42 -11.38 -9.42
C LYS A 64 14.50 -10.38 -9.06
N ALA A 65 14.84 -10.31 -7.78
CA ALA A 65 15.91 -9.49 -7.24
C ALA A 65 17.25 -10.25 -7.30
N PRO A 66 18.26 -9.77 -8.05
CA PRO A 66 19.55 -10.46 -8.14
C PRO A 66 20.37 -10.40 -6.85
N ASP A 67 20.20 -9.35 -6.05
CA ASP A 67 20.82 -9.22 -4.72
C ASP A 67 19.76 -8.93 -3.65
N LEU A 68 19.03 -9.98 -3.24
CA LEU A 68 18.00 -9.84 -2.22
C LEU A 68 18.59 -9.51 -0.84
N ALA A 69 19.83 -9.91 -0.56
CA ALA A 69 20.48 -9.66 0.72
C ALA A 69 20.73 -8.16 0.96
N ILE A 70 21.14 -7.43 -0.08
CA ILE A 70 21.27 -5.96 -0.02
C ILE A 70 19.88 -5.31 0.05
N ASN A 71 18.96 -5.70 -0.84
CA ASN A 71 17.61 -5.12 -0.93
C ASN A 71 16.85 -5.16 0.40
N ARG A 72 17.02 -6.24 1.17
CA ARG A 72 16.33 -6.40 2.45
C ARG A 72 16.77 -5.37 3.49
N LYS A 73 18.00 -4.85 3.48
CA LYS A 73 18.51 -3.98 4.55
C LYS A 73 17.65 -2.73 4.82
N ASN A 74 16.94 -2.23 3.80
CA ASN A 74 16.07 -1.06 3.90
C ASN A 74 14.60 -1.41 4.18
N LEU A 75 14.28 -2.68 4.42
CA LEU A 75 12.93 -3.15 4.74
C LEU A 75 12.74 -3.34 6.24
N VAL A 76 11.54 -2.99 6.72
CA VAL A 76 11.08 -3.38 8.06
C VAL A 76 11.00 -4.90 8.12
N GLN A 77 11.65 -5.50 9.11
CA GLN A 77 11.81 -6.95 9.20
C GLN A 77 11.75 -7.48 10.62
N GLY A 78 11.44 -8.78 10.73
CA GLY A 78 11.52 -9.52 11.98
C GLY A 78 10.65 -8.90 13.08
N THR A 79 11.23 -8.78 14.28
CA THR A 79 10.56 -8.26 15.48
C THR A 79 10.12 -6.80 15.36
N MET A 80 10.62 -6.05 14.38
CA MET A 80 10.21 -4.65 14.14
C MET A 80 8.92 -4.51 13.34
N THR A 81 8.44 -5.57 12.70
CA THR A 81 7.23 -5.52 11.85
C THR A 81 5.98 -5.15 12.63
N ALA A 82 5.73 -5.83 13.76
CA ALA A 82 4.53 -5.60 14.56
C ALA A 82 4.52 -4.20 15.21
N PRO A 83 5.59 -3.74 15.90
CA PRO A 83 5.63 -2.39 16.46
C PRO A 83 5.49 -1.30 15.39
N TRP A 84 6.14 -1.47 14.24
CA TRP A 84 6.02 -0.52 13.13
C TRP A 84 4.58 -0.44 12.61
N MET A 85 3.91 -1.59 12.45
CA MET A 85 2.51 -1.63 12.01
C MET A 85 1.58 -0.98 13.03
N GLN A 86 1.75 -1.29 14.32
CA GLN A 86 0.95 -0.69 15.41
C GLN A 86 1.09 0.83 15.44
N ASN A 87 2.30 1.36 15.25
CA ASN A 87 2.53 2.80 15.17
C ASN A 87 1.83 3.44 13.97
N ASN A 88 1.80 2.77 12.81
CA ASN A 88 1.06 3.24 11.64
C ASN A 88 -0.45 3.27 11.89
N ILE A 89 -1.01 2.22 12.51
CA ILE A 89 -2.44 2.17 12.88
C ILE A 89 -2.77 3.31 13.86
N ALA A 90 -1.95 3.51 14.90
CA ALA A 90 -2.19 4.57 15.89
C ALA A 90 -2.17 5.97 15.27
N ARG A 91 -1.23 6.25 14.35
CA ARG A 91 -1.17 7.51 13.60
C ARG A 91 -2.38 7.69 12.70
N LEU A 92 -2.80 6.64 11.99
CA LEU A 92 -3.97 6.67 11.11
C LEU A 92 -5.24 6.97 11.92
N SER A 93 -5.49 6.23 13.01
CA SER A 93 -6.65 6.44 13.88
C SER A 93 -6.66 7.86 14.47
N THR A 94 -5.50 8.38 14.88
CA THR A 94 -5.38 9.75 15.41
C THR A 94 -5.75 10.79 14.36
N LEU A 95 -5.27 10.65 13.12
CA LEU A 95 -5.58 11.57 12.03
C LEU A 95 -7.06 11.55 11.66
N LEU A 96 -7.67 10.36 11.63
CA LEU A 96 -9.11 10.21 11.36
C LEU A 96 -9.95 10.85 12.47
N ALA A 97 -9.62 10.58 13.74
CA ALA A 97 -10.38 11.12 14.87
C ALA A 97 -10.32 12.65 14.97
N GLN A 98 -9.20 13.26 14.60
CA GLN A 98 -9.05 14.73 14.59
C GLN A 98 -9.83 15.39 13.45
N ALA A 99 -9.89 14.75 12.29
CA ALA A 99 -10.47 15.36 11.09
C ALA A 99 -11.98 15.11 10.97
N GLU A 100 -12.45 13.94 11.41
CA GLU A 100 -13.84 13.52 11.31
C GLU A 100 -14.27 12.83 12.62
N PRO A 101 -14.71 13.58 13.64
CA PRO A 101 -15.09 13.03 14.95
C PRO A 101 -16.17 11.94 14.87
N GLY A 102 -17.01 11.95 13.82
CA GLY A 102 -18.00 10.91 13.55
C GLY A 102 -17.39 9.55 13.19
N LEU A 103 -16.24 9.52 12.52
CA LEU A 103 -15.51 8.28 12.19
C LEU A 103 -14.75 7.71 13.40
N ALA A 104 -14.57 8.51 14.47
CA ALA A 104 -13.96 8.06 15.72
C ALA A 104 -14.90 7.20 16.57
N GLN A 105 -16.21 7.18 16.29
CA GLN A 105 -17.21 6.45 17.08
C GLN A 105 -17.27 4.95 16.78
N ASP A 106 -16.67 4.48 15.68
CA ASP A 106 -16.68 3.07 15.27
C ASP A 106 -15.69 2.17 16.07
N GLY A 107 -15.22 2.63 17.23
CA GLY A 107 -14.41 1.81 18.15
C GLY A 107 -12.91 1.81 17.89
N GLY A 108 -12.39 2.77 17.11
CA GLY A 108 -10.96 3.09 17.02
C GLY A 108 -10.12 2.28 16.02
N LEU A 109 -10.70 1.26 15.38
CA LEU A 109 -10.07 0.55 14.27
C LEU A 109 -10.55 1.10 12.92
N PRO A 110 -9.65 1.40 11.97
CA PRO A 110 -10.04 1.82 10.64
C PRO A 110 -10.88 0.73 9.94
N VAL A 111 -12.12 1.06 9.58
CA VAL A 111 -12.97 0.20 8.75
C VAL A 111 -12.48 0.18 7.30
N GLY A 112 -12.75 -0.90 6.56
CA GLY A 112 -12.42 -0.97 5.14
C GLY A 112 -13.05 0.19 4.35
N GLY A 113 -12.31 0.74 3.39
CA GLY A 113 -12.82 1.80 2.51
C GLY A 113 -12.72 3.22 3.06
N VAL A 114 -11.91 3.49 4.09
CA VAL A 114 -11.69 4.85 4.63
C VAL A 114 -11.52 5.91 3.53
N LEU A 115 -10.70 5.64 2.52
CA LEU A 115 -10.43 6.60 1.44
C LEU A 115 -11.69 7.00 0.66
N THR A 116 -12.75 6.18 0.58
CA THR A 116 -14.00 6.54 -0.09
C THR A 116 -14.97 7.31 0.80
N GLN A 117 -14.79 7.25 2.11
CA GLN A 117 -15.71 7.82 3.11
C GLN A 117 -15.27 9.19 3.63
N VAL A 118 -13.99 9.53 3.48
CA VAL A 118 -13.44 10.82 3.91
C VAL A 118 -13.54 11.92 2.85
N THR A 119 -13.46 13.17 3.29
CA THR A 119 -13.38 14.34 2.42
C THR A 119 -12.15 14.27 1.48
N PRO A 120 -12.20 14.88 0.29
CA PRO A 120 -11.06 14.88 -0.64
C PRO A 120 -9.76 15.42 -0.02
N ALA A 121 -9.85 16.49 0.76
CA ALA A 121 -8.68 17.07 1.42
C ALA A 121 -8.03 16.12 2.44
N LEU A 122 -8.84 15.41 3.23
CA LEU A 122 -8.32 14.40 4.16
C LEU A 122 -7.77 13.19 3.41
N ARG A 123 -8.43 12.76 2.33
CA ARG A 123 -7.96 11.68 1.46
C ARG A 123 -6.56 11.94 0.93
N ASP A 124 -6.32 13.12 0.37
CA ASP A 124 -5.01 13.49 -0.18
C ASP A 124 -3.94 13.54 0.91
N ARG A 125 -4.29 14.05 2.10
CA ARG A 125 -3.40 14.04 3.27
C ARG A 125 -3.04 12.61 3.68
N LEU A 126 -4.01 11.69 3.74
CA LEU A 126 -3.76 10.29 4.10
C LEU A 126 -2.87 9.59 3.07
N VAL A 127 -3.13 9.77 1.78
CA VAL A 127 -2.29 9.19 0.72
C VAL A 127 -0.86 9.73 0.82
N LYS A 128 -0.70 11.04 1.04
CA LYS A 128 0.62 11.64 1.20
C LYS A 128 1.39 11.08 2.41
N GLU A 129 0.72 10.97 3.55
CA GLU A 129 1.35 10.56 4.81
C GLU A 129 1.77 9.07 4.82
N PHE A 130 0.97 8.18 4.24
CA PHE A 130 1.15 6.73 4.38
C PHE A 130 1.68 6.04 3.12
N PHE A 131 1.69 6.69 1.95
CA PHE A 131 2.12 6.08 0.69
C PHE A 131 3.19 6.86 -0.08
N LEU A 132 3.36 8.17 0.14
CA LEU A 132 4.25 9.04 -0.64
C LEU A 132 5.38 9.68 0.20
N GLY A 133 5.85 8.96 1.23
CA GLY A 133 6.95 9.39 2.10
C GLY A 133 8.30 9.41 1.40
#